data_AF-A0A946E0W8-F1
#
_entry.id   AF-A0A946E0W8-F1
#
_cell.length_a   1.000
_cell.length_b   1.000
_cell.length_c   1.000
_cell.angle_alpha   90.00
_cell.angle_beta   90.00
_cell.angle_gamma   90.00
#
_symmetry.space_group_name_H-M   'P 1'
#
loop_
_entity.id
_entity.type
_entity.pdbx_description
1 polymer ?
#
loop_
_entity_poly.entity_id
_entity_poly.type
_entity_poly.pdbx_seq_one_letter_code
_entity_poly.pdbx_strand_id
1 'polypeptide(L)'
;YDRRQVDGMVIAFEDLDAVTGRLRLMSLAERAEVPCVGRDRADLVVAGAAILEAVRRVWPLKRLSVADRGLREGVLLGMMAQDRVGHGTPAANTPGEPHTAADAAQ
;
A
#
# COMPACT_ATOMS: atom_id res chain seq x y z
N TYR A 1 7.88 -15.15 -1.98
CA TYR A 1 7.41 -13.77 -1.75
C TYR A 1 6.23 -13.84 -0.80
N ASP A 2 6.28 -13.17 0.34
CA ASP A 2 5.15 -13.07 1.28
C ASP A 2 4.86 -11.59 1.57
N ARG A 3 3.76 -11.09 1.00
CA ARG A 3 3.36 -9.68 1.14
C ARG A 3 3.14 -9.24 2.58
N ARG A 4 2.72 -10.14 3.48
CA ARG A 4 2.40 -9.80 4.87
C ARG A 4 3.65 -9.45 5.67
N GLN A 5 4.80 -9.96 5.24
CA GLN A 5 6.09 -9.70 5.86
C GLN A 5 6.81 -8.50 5.23
N VAL A 6 6.39 -8.09 4.02
CA VAL A 6 7.04 -7.03 3.24
C VAL A 6 6.35 -5.68 3.44
N ASP A 7 5.02 -5.62 3.50
CA ASP A 7 4.27 -4.37 3.69
C ASP A 7 4.62 -3.73 5.05
N GLY A 8 5.08 -2.47 5.02
CA GLY A 8 5.49 -1.72 6.21
C GLY A 8 6.91 -1.98 6.70
N MET A 9 7.66 -2.89 6.06
CA MET A 9 9.05 -3.15 6.43
C MET A 9 9.91 -1.90 6.23
N VAL A 10 10.74 -1.58 7.21
CA VAL A 10 11.73 -0.50 7.13
C VAL A 10 13.04 -1.09 6.65
N ILE A 11 13.62 -0.46 5.62
CA ILE A 11 14.90 -0.87 5.02
C ILE A 11 15.96 0.15 5.43
N ALA A 12 17.10 -0.36 5.94
CA ALA A 12 18.27 0.46 6.18
C ALA A 12 18.94 0.80 4.84
N PHE A 13 19.49 2.01 4.75
CA PHE A 13 20.08 2.48 3.50
C PHE A 13 21.34 1.69 3.13
N GLU A 14 22.07 1.21 4.13
CA GLU A 14 23.26 0.38 4.00
C GLU A 14 22.92 -0.98 3.35
N ASP A 15 21.79 -1.58 3.75
CA ASP A 15 21.30 -2.83 3.15
C ASP A 15 20.91 -2.61 1.69
N LEU A 16 20.26 -1.48 1.39
CA LEU A 16 19.89 -1.10 0.03
C LEU A 16 21.13 -0.90 -0.85
N ASP A 17 22.13 -0.19 -0.34
CA ASP A 17 23.39 0.07 -1.04
C ASP A 17 24.16 -1.24 -1.29
N ALA A 18 24.19 -2.14 -0.30
CA ALA A 18 24.81 -3.47 -0.44
C ALA A 18 24.10 -4.34 -1.50
N VAL A 19 22.77 -4.39 -1.49
CA VAL A 19 21.99 -5.16 -2.48
C VAL A 19 22.17 -4.58 -3.88
N THR A 20 22.10 -3.25 -4.01
CA THR A 20 22.27 -2.56 -5.30
C THR A 20 23.68 -2.78 -5.85
N GLY A 21 24.72 -2.68 -5.00
CA GLY A 21 26.10 -2.98 -5.37
C GLY A 21 26.26 -4.40 -5.90
N ARG A 22 25.68 -5.39 -5.21
CA ARG A 22 25.70 -6.80 -5.66
C ARG A 22 25.01 -6.99 -7.01
N LEU A 23 23.82 -6.40 -7.21
CA LEU A 23 23.06 -6.53 -8.45
C LEU A 23 23.76 -5.89 -9.67
N ARG A 24 24.55 -4.83 -9.45
CA ARG A 24 25.33 -4.16 -10.50
C ARG A 24 26.48 -5.02 -11.03
N LEU A 25 27.03 -5.90 -10.20
CA LEU A 25 28.13 -6.78 -10.58
C LEU A 25 27.67 -8.07 -11.27
N MET A 26 26.38 -8.42 -11.15
CA MET A 26 25.79 -9.59 -11.79
C MET A 26 25.56 -9.36 -13.29
N SER A 27 25.73 -10.41 -14.08
CA SER A 27 25.24 -10.50 -15.46
C SER A 27 23.71 -10.53 -15.50
N LEU A 28 23.14 -10.35 -16.69
CA LEU A 28 21.69 -10.44 -16.88
C LEU A 28 21.14 -11.82 -16.48
N ALA A 29 21.86 -12.90 -16.82
CA ALA A 29 21.47 -14.26 -16.48
C ALA A 29 21.50 -14.47 -14.96
N GLU A 30 22.55 -14.03 -14.27
CA GLU A 30 22.64 -14.14 -12.82
C GLU A 30 21.55 -13.32 -12.11
N ARG A 31 21.23 -12.11 -12.61
CA ARG A 31 20.13 -11.31 -12.08
C ARG A 31 18.77 -11.99 -12.23
N ALA A 32 18.55 -12.69 -13.33
CA ALA A 32 17.30 -13.41 -13.57
C ALA A 32 17.06 -14.54 -12.56
N GLU A 33 18.13 -15.14 -12.03
CA GLU A 33 18.09 -16.19 -11.01
C GLU A 33 17.94 -15.63 -9.57
N VAL A 34 18.07 -14.31 -9.38
CA VAL A 34 17.84 -13.69 -8.06
C VAL A 34 16.37 -13.87 -7.65
N PRO A 35 16.10 -14.44 -6.46
CA PRO A 35 14.74 -14.62 -5.98
C PRO A 35 13.94 -13.31 -6.02
N CYS A 36 12.70 -13.40 -6.49
CA CYS A 36 11.77 -12.28 -6.64
C CYS A 36 12.13 -11.24 -7.72
N VAL A 37 13.21 -11.39 -8.50
CA VAL A 37 13.49 -10.57 -9.70
C VAL A 37 12.88 -11.25 -10.94
N GLY A 38 13.38 -12.44 -11.30
CA GLY A 38 12.93 -13.16 -12.49
C GLY A 38 13.41 -12.54 -13.80
N ARG A 39 13.19 -13.24 -14.92
CA ARG A 39 13.73 -12.88 -16.23
C ARG A 39 13.25 -11.51 -16.75
N ASP A 40 11.94 -11.24 -16.65
CA ASP A 40 11.33 -10.04 -17.21
C ASP A 40 11.74 -8.73 -16.51
N ARG A 41 12.39 -8.82 -15.36
CA ARG A 41 12.84 -7.66 -14.56
C ARG A 41 14.36 -7.61 -14.39
N ALA A 42 15.10 -8.59 -14.90
CA ALA A 42 16.53 -8.72 -14.68
C ALA A 42 17.34 -7.59 -15.32
N ASP A 43 16.86 -7.01 -16.42
CA ASP A 43 17.41 -5.85 -17.10
C ASP A 43 16.96 -4.53 -16.44
N LEU A 44 15.74 -4.48 -15.90
CA LEU A 44 15.16 -3.29 -15.30
C LEU A 44 15.62 -3.01 -13.86
N VAL A 45 15.96 -4.05 -13.09
CA VAL A 45 16.20 -3.92 -11.64
C VAL A 45 17.33 -2.94 -11.30
N VAL A 46 18.40 -2.90 -12.13
CA VAL A 46 19.52 -1.98 -11.92
C VAL A 46 19.12 -0.53 -12.20
N ALA A 47 18.31 -0.30 -13.25
CA ALA A 47 17.78 1.03 -13.55
C ALA A 47 16.84 1.54 -12.43
N GLY A 48 15.98 0.66 -11.90
CA GLY A 48 15.13 0.98 -10.76
C GLY A 48 15.92 1.38 -9.51
N ALA A 49 17.01 0.66 -9.22
CA ALA A 49 17.89 1.00 -8.10
C ALA A 49 18.59 2.37 -8.31
N ALA A 50 19.00 2.69 -9.53
CA ALA A 50 19.59 3.99 -9.86
C ALA A 50 18.59 5.16 -9.68
N ILE A 51 17.32 4.96 -10.04
CA ILE A 51 16.27 5.97 -9.82
C ILE A 51 16.09 6.21 -8.31
N LEU A 52 16.02 5.15 -7.51
CA LEU A 52 15.89 5.26 -6.06
C LEU A 52 17.10 5.99 -5.45
N GLU A 53 18.31 5.69 -5.92
CA GLU A 53 19.53 6.39 -5.51
C GLU A 53 19.46 7.89 -5.85
N ALA A 54 19.01 8.23 -7.06
CA ALA A 54 18.86 9.62 -7.48
C ALA A 54 17.82 10.37 -6.62
N VAL A 55 16.68 9.75 -6.33
CA VAL A 55 15.65 10.32 -5.43
C VAL A 55 16.23 10.58 -4.04
N ARG A 56 17.00 9.63 -3.49
CA ARG A 56 17.66 9.79 -2.17
C ARG A 56 18.68 10.93 -2.16
N ARG A 57 19.38 11.18 -3.27
CA ARG A 57 20.34 12.30 -3.39
C ARG A 57 19.64 13.66 -3.38
N VAL A 58 18.44 13.75 -3.95
CA VAL A 58 17.66 15.00 -4.01
C VAL A 58 16.89 15.24 -2.71
N TRP A 59 16.34 14.18 -2.10
CA TRP A 59 15.60 14.26 -0.85
C TRP A 59 16.31 13.50 0.27
N PRO A 60 16.77 14.16 1.34
CA PRO A 60 17.38 13.49 2.48
C PRO A 60 16.32 12.71 3.27
N LEU A 61 16.13 11.45 2.89
CA LEU A 61 15.22 10.53 3.54
C LEU A 61 15.87 9.98 4.82
N LYS A 62 15.18 10.08 5.96
CA LYS A 62 15.63 9.48 7.23
C LYS A 62 15.27 7.99 7.35
N ARG A 63 14.27 7.55 6.60
CA ARG A 63 13.71 6.20 6.66
C ARG A 63 13.09 5.84 5.32
N LEU A 64 13.33 4.61 4.87
CA LEU A 64 12.67 4.03 3.72
C LEU A 64 11.80 2.86 4.20
N SER A 65 10.51 2.88 3.87
CA SER A 65 9.60 1.77 4.16
C SER A 65 9.01 1.22 2.86
N VAL A 66 8.79 -0.09 2.83
CA VAL A 66 8.16 -0.76 1.70
C VAL A 66 6.65 -0.67 1.84
N ALA A 67 5.97 -0.29 0.75
CA ALA A 67 4.52 -0.39 0.63
C ALA A 67 4.20 -1.41 -0.47
N ASP A 68 3.48 -2.47 -0.11
CA ASP A 68 3.00 -3.48 -1.07
C ASP A 68 1.63 -3.07 -1.66
N ARG A 69 1.01 -2.03 -1.11
CA ARG A 69 -0.23 -1.43 -1.61
C ARG A 69 0.10 -0.28 -2.56
N GLY A 70 -0.38 -0.39 -3.79
CA GLY A 70 -0.09 0.55 -4.85
C GLY A 70 -1.30 1.40 -5.25
N LEU A 71 -1.22 1.92 -6.46
CA LEU A 71 -2.23 2.81 -7.03
C LEU A 71 -3.62 2.15 -7.10
N ARG A 72 -3.68 0.84 -7.41
CA ARG A 72 -4.95 0.12 -7.52
C ARG A 72 -5.71 0.13 -6.22
N GLU A 73 -5.02 -0.18 -5.12
CA GLU A 73 -5.58 -0.16 -3.78
C GLU A 73 -6.00 1.26 -3.39
N GLY A 74 -5.22 2.27 -3.75
CA GLY A 74 -5.56 3.68 -3.54
C GLY A 74 -6.85 4.11 -4.27
N VAL A 75 -6.97 3.77 -5.56
CA VAL A 75 -8.16 4.08 -6.37
C VAL A 75 -9.40 3.37 -5.81
N LEU A 76 -9.28 2.08 -5.49
CA LEU A 76 -10.38 1.30 -4.92
C LEU A 76 -10.86 1.90 -3.59
N LEU A 77 -9.93 2.21 -2.68
CA LEU A 77 -10.27 2.86 -1.40
C LEU A 77 -10.93 4.22 -1.61
N GLY A 78 -10.49 4.98 -2.63
CA GLY A 78 -11.11 6.22 -3.04
C GLY A 78 -12.58 6.02 -3.46
N MET A 79 -12.85 5.06 -4.35
CA MET A 79 -14.22 4.74 -4.80
C MET A 79 -15.11 4.31 -3.64
N MET A 80 -14.63 3.42 -2.76
CA MET A 80 -15.37 2.98 -1.56
C MET A 80 -15.69 4.13 -0.60
N ALA A 81 -14.78 5.10 -0.48
CA ALA A 81 -15.02 6.29 0.34
C ALA A 81 -16.13 7.17 -0.26
N GLN A 82 -16.18 7.32 -1.59
CA GLN A 82 -17.25 8.07 -2.25
C GLN A 82 -18.61 7.38 -2.12
N ASP A 83 -18.67 6.05 -2.30
CA ASP A 83 -19.92 5.28 -2.17
C ASP A 83 -20.51 5.35 -0.76
N ARG A 84 -19.65 5.37 0.27
CA ARG A 84 -20.04 5.48 1.68
C ARG A 84 -20.62 6.85 2.03
N VAL A 85 -20.30 7.89 1.25
CA VAL A 85 -20.90 9.23 1.39
C VAL A 85 -22.27 9.30 0.68
N GLY A 86 -22.48 8.48 -0.36
CA GLY A 86 -23.76 8.41 -1.10
C GLY A 86 -24.83 7.53 -0.47
N HIS A 87 -24.45 6.50 0.29
CA HIS A 87 -25.37 5.61 1.00
C HIS A 87 -25.42 6.01 2.47
N GLY A 88 -26.32 6.94 2.79
CA GLY A 88 -26.56 7.40 4.15
C GLY A 88 -26.71 6.24 5.14
N THR A 89 -26.12 6.41 6.32
CA THR A 89 -26.33 5.55 7.49
C THR A 89 -27.79 5.09 7.58
N PRO A 90 -28.09 3.77 7.68
CA PRO A 90 -29.45 3.35 7.94
C PRO A 90 -29.89 4.00 9.26
N ALA A 91 -30.93 4.84 9.19
CA ALA A 91 -31.48 5.54 10.32
C ALA A 91 -31.73 4.54 11.46
N ALA A 92 -31.19 4.85 12.64
CA ALA A 92 -31.49 4.11 13.85
C ALA A 92 -33.01 4.07 14.03
N ASN A 93 -33.54 2.86 14.12
CA ASN A 93 -34.96 2.58 14.27
C ASN A 93 -35.44 3.16 15.62
N THR A 94 -36.18 4.27 15.61
CA THR A 94 -36.80 4.84 16.81
C THR A 94 -38.00 3.96 17.19
N PRO A 95 -38.06 3.37 18.39
CA PRO A 95 -39.27 2.66 18.84
C PRO A 95 -40.42 3.66 18.97
N GLY A 96 -41.57 3.30 18.40
CA GLY A 96 -42.72 4.18 18.21
C GLY A 96 -43.30 4.79 19.48
N GLU A 97 -43.78 6.02 19.35
CA GLU A 97 -44.69 6.64 20.29
C GLU A 97 -46.00 5.83 20.35
N PRO A 98 -46.52 5.49 21.55
CA PRO A 98 -47.87 4.96 21.66
C PRO A 98 -48.89 6.07 21.51
N HIS A 99 -49.86 5.78 20.64
CA HIS A 99 -51.08 6.54 20.38
C HIS A 99 -51.77 7.03 21.66
N THR A 100 -52.18 8.29 21.59
CA THR A 100 -53.17 8.97 22.45
C THR A 100 -54.33 8.05 22.81
N ALA A 101 -54.44 7.67 24.09
CA ALA A 101 -55.67 7.16 24.68
C ALA A 101 -56.32 8.30 25.48
N ALA A 102 -57.15 9.08 24.78
CA ALA A 102 -58.21 9.83 25.41
C ALA A 102 -59.38 8.86 25.62
N ASP A 103 -59.58 8.39 26.85
CA ASP A 103 -60.92 8.30 27.44
C ASP A 103 -60.82 8.07 28.95
N ALA A 104 -60.98 9.16 29.70
CA ALA A 104 -61.21 9.14 31.14
C ALA A 104 -62.55 9.82 31.39
N ALA A 105 -63.63 9.06 31.23
CA ALA A 105 -64.96 9.39 31.70
C ALA A 105 -65.79 8.10 31.85
N GLN A 106 -65.66 7.41 32.99
CA GLN A 106 -66.76 7.11 33.93
C GLN A 106 -66.23 6.33 35.14
#